data_AF-A0A349WF19-F1
#
_entry.id   AF-A0A349WF19-F1
#
_cell.length_a   1.000
_cell.length_b   1.000
_cell.length_c   1.000
_cell.angle_alpha   90.00
_cell.angle_beta   90.00
_cell.angle_gamma   90.00
#
_symmetry.space_group_name_H-M   'P 1'
#
loop_
_entity.id
_entity.type
_entity.pdbx_description
1 polymer ?
#
loop_
_entity_poly.entity_id
_entity_poly.type
_entity_poly.pdbx_seq_one_letter_code
_entity_poly.pdbx_strand_id
1 'polypeptide(L)'
;VSDLIKDETALSFQAAELAPKVFISKNFLEETQLLTQGNTAFRNHLFLLPKGQDSEALAGSLSLALKSPDIRVYSHQRVGNRASRLLRYLSDFLGLVSMVALFLASLGSGYLYQGFVNQRMNDVAILVCMGAEKGTAIRTYLMQLSILGIAAALPTIFICFFIIPLLSTVLSEFVPIALEASLQPQSIVLALLVAICGGWFLALPSLWKIRLLRPAELFRESTRPGDRSLKSSLIFAIPGILAFWGICLFQSNSWKLANYFFLSLLISVVVLYLIGISSLWILDRFFRKSPLNLRLATRSLSRNRASTVTGFLALGIGVLLLNIIPQFQYSLDQEIGSTGDSGKLPKLFLFDLQEDHLPDLLTTLANQGKPIQNLTPWVRGKLISIKGKKYEELKETDREYENPREQRRNSFRNRGFNLSYRDHLLESEEIISGRMVRMNYDPNA
;
A
#
# COMPACT_ATOMS: atom_id res chain seq x y z
N VAL A 1 -0.72 -43.83 -8.00
CA VAL A 1 -0.97 -42.37 -7.95
C VAL A 1 -2.32 -42.14 -8.60
N SER A 2 -3.37 -41.83 -7.83
CA SER A 2 -4.74 -41.73 -8.35
C SER A 2 -5.13 -40.32 -8.80
N ASP A 3 -4.42 -39.28 -8.37
CA ASP A 3 -4.66 -37.88 -8.77
C ASP A 3 -3.42 -37.00 -8.55
N LEU A 4 -3.37 -35.86 -9.26
CA LEU A 4 -2.32 -34.85 -9.18
C LEU A 4 -2.89 -33.56 -8.56
N ILE A 5 -2.35 -33.15 -7.41
CA ILE A 5 -2.69 -31.86 -6.81
C ILE A 5 -1.88 -30.78 -7.55
N LYS A 6 -2.58 -29.94 -8.33
CA LYS A 6 -1.96 -28.83 -9.07
C LYS A 6 -1.82 -27.56 -8.22
N ASP A 7 -2.79 -27.28 -7.37
CA ASP A 7 -2.81 -26.10 -6.50
C ASP A 7 -3.47 -26.44 -5.16
N GLU A 8 -2.84 -26.01 -4.06
CA GLU A 8 -3.34 -26.15 -2.70
C GLU A 8 -3.86 -24.79 -2.20
N THR A 9 -5.15 -24.71 -1.88
CA THR A 9 -5.78 -23.52 -1.29
C THR A 9 -5.88 -23.65 0.24
N ALA A 10 -4.79 -24.10 0.88
CA ALA A 10 -4.74 -24.26 2.32
C ALA A 10 -4.43 -22.93 3.05
N LEU A 11 -4.41 -23.00 4.38
CA LEU A 11 -4.21 -21.91 5.32
C LEU A 11 -2.80 -21.32 5.28
N SER A 12 -2.49 -20.65 4.16
CA SER A 12 -1.23 -19.96 3.90
C SER A 12 -0.73 -19.22 5.15
N PHE A 13 0.47 -19.59 5.60
CA PHE A 13 1.26 -18.98 6.69
C PHE A 13 1.10 -19.60 8.09
N GLN A 14 1.03 -20.92 8.19
CA GLN A 14 1.52 -21.60 9.40
C GLN A 14 2.98 -22.03 9.20
N ALA A 15 3.84 -21.90 10.21
CA ALA A 15 5.26 -22.25 10.10
C ALA A 15 5.48 -23.71 9.64
N ALA A 16 4.55 -24.62 9.97
CA ALA A 16 4.56 -26.01 9.53
C ALA A 16 4.27 -26.20 8.03
N GLU A 17 3.69 -25.22 7.32
CA GLU A 17 3.44 -25.30 5.88
C GLU A 17 4.69 -25.00 5.03
N LEU A 18 5.78 -24.51 5.63
CA LEU A 18 7.07 -24.32 4.96
C LEU A 18 7.82 -25.66 4.76
N ALA A 19 7.41 -26.72 5.45
CA ALA A 19 7.99 -28.05 5.30
C ALA A 19 7.42 -28.76 4.06
N PRO A 20 8.19 -29.66 3.40
CA PRO A 20 7.70 -30.48 2.30
C PRO A 20 6.48 -31.30 2.73
N LYS A 21 5.38 -31.21 1.96
CA LYS A 21 4.13 -31.91 2.24
C LYS A 21 4.07 -33.25 1.50
N VAL A 22 3.59 -34.28 2.18
CA VAL A 22 3.29 -35.59 1.59
C VAL A 22 1.80 -35.86 1.72
N PHE A 23 1.14 -36.13 0.59
CA PHE A 23 -0.28 -36.48 0.57
C PHE A 23 -0.42 -38.00 0.57
N ILE A 24 -1.08 -38.52 1.60
CA ILE A 24 -1.41 -39.94 1.71
C ILE A 24 -2.92 -40.12 1.72
N SER A 25 -3.40 -41.25 1.21
CA SER A 25 -4.81 -41.61 1.35
C SER A 25 -5.15 -41.83 2.82
N LYS A 26 -6.33 -41.40 3.24
CA LYS A 26 -6.84 -41.58 4.61
C LYS A 26 -6.80 -43.04 5.07
N ASN A 27 -6.91 -43.99 4.13
CA ASN A 27 -6.89 -45.43 4.44
C ASN A 27 -5.56 -45.90 5.01
N PHE A 28 -4.44 -45.23 4.69
CA PHE A 28 -3.11 -45.59 5.20
C PHE A 28 -2.75 -44.83 6.47
N LEU A 29 -3.62 -43.96 6.99
CA LEU A 29 -3.32 -43.10 8.14
C LEU A 29 -3.03 -43.92 9.41
N GLU A 30 -3.73 -45.02 9.62
CA GLU A 30 -3.51 -45.89 10.79
C GLU A 30 -2.14 -46.59 10.71
N GLU A 31 -1.72 -47.02 9.51
CA GLU A 31 -0.42 -47.66 9.29
C GLU A 31 0.76 -46.72 9.56
N THR A 32 0.57 -45.41 9.38
CA THR A 32 1.64 -44.44 9.63
C THR A 32 2.02 -44.28 11.10
N GLN A 33 1.19 -44.74 12.03
CA GLN A 33 1.37 -44.56 13.48
C GLN A 33 1.56 -43.09 13.90
N LEU A 34 1.18 -42.12 13.05
CA LEU A 34 1.32 -40.68 13.35
C LEU A 34 0.25 -40.19 14.34
N LEU A 35 -0.83 -40.95 14.54
CA LEU A 35 -1.93 -40.64 15.46
C LEU A 35 -1.80 -41.41 16.78
N THR A 36 -0.73 -41.18 17.53
CA THR A 36 -0.56 -41.73 18.88
C THR A 36 -1.17 -40.82 19.96
N GLN A 37 -1.35 -41.37 21.16
CA GLN A 37 -1.81 -40.61 22.31
C GLN A 37 -0.79 -39.51 22.66
N GLY A 38 -1.24 -38.26 22.72
CA GLY A 38 -0.39 -37.08 22.91
C GLY A 38 -0.15 -36.27 21.64
N ASN A 39 -0.29 -36.88 20.45
CA ASN A 39 -0.18 -36.17 19.18
C ASN A 39 -1.42 -35.31 18.91
N THR A 40 -1.19 -34.13 18.34
CA THR A 40 -2.28 -33.24 17.92
C THR A 40 -2.45 -33.33 16.41
N ALA A 41 -3.62 -33.77 15.97
CA ALA A 41 -3.99 -33.76 14.57
C ALA A 41 -5.06 -32.69 14.30
N PHE A 42 -4.87 -31.93 13.23
CA PHE A 42 -5.87 -31.00 12.72
C PHE A 42 -6.68 -31.69 11.62
N ARG A 43 -8.01 -31.59 11.71
CA ARG A 43 -8.93 -32.10 10.68
C ARG A 43 -9.60 -30.92 9.99
N ASN A 44 -9.28 -30.74 8.72
CA ASN A 44 -9.89 -29.70 7.89
C ASN A 44 -11.00 -30.34 7.05
N HIS A 45 -12.22 -29.85 7.21
CA HIS A 45 -13.35 -30.22 6.37
C HIS A 45 -13.63 -29.07 5.39
N LEU A 46 -13.45 -29.35 4.11
CA LEU A 46 -13.66 -28.39 3.03
C LEU A 46 -15.05 -28.62 2.44
N PHE A 47 -15.84 -27.56 2.34
CA PHE A 47 -17.17 -27.58 1.77
C PHE A 47 -17.21 -26.70 0.53
N LEU A 48 -17.62 -27.26 -0.61
CA LEU A 48 -17.86 -26.49 -1.83
C LEU A 48 -19.24 -25.83 -1.74
N LEU A 49 -19.27 -24.51 -1.79
CA LEU A 49 -20.53 -23.75 -1.76
C LEU A 49 -21.11 -23.59 -3.18
N PRO A 50 -22.45 -23.58 -3.33
CA PRO A 50 -23.11 -23.21 -4.58
C PRO A 50 -22.67 -21.82 -5.06
N LYS A 51 -22.57 -21.63 -6.38
CA LYS A 51 -22.20 -20.34 -6.98
C LYS A 51 -23.19 -19.24 -6.55
N GLY A 52 -22.66 -18.12 -6.05
CA GLY A 52 -23.45 -16.93 -5.67
C GLY A 52 -23.84 -16.83 -4.20
N GLN A 53 -23.51 -17.83 -3.37
CA GLN A 53 -23.74 -17.77 -1.93
C GLN A 53 -22.62 -17.00 -1.22
N ASP A 54 -22.96 -16.13 -0.27
CA ASP A 54 -21.98 -15.38 0.52
C ASP A 54 -21.30 -16.29 1.54
N SER A 55 -20.03 -16.62 1.28
CA SER A 55 -19.21 -17.48 2.12
C SER A 55 -18.85 -16.85 3.46
N GLU A 56 -18.81 -15.51 3.56
CA GLU A 56 -18.49 -14.78 4.78
C GLU A 56 -19.68 -14.81 5.76
N ALA A 57 -20.89 -14.53 5.26
CA ALA A 57 -22.11 -14.56 6.06
C ALA A 57 -22.43 -15.98 6.57
N LEU A 58 -22.23 -16.99 5.73
CA LEU A 58 -22.41 -18.39 6.13
C LEU A 58 -21.39 -18.82 7.19
N ALA A 59 -20.11 -18.47 7.01
CA ALA A 59 -19.06 -18.75 7.99
C ALA A 59 -19.36 -18.07 9.34
N GLY A 60 -19.85 -16.82 9.32
CA GLY A 60 -20.30 -16.12 10.52
C GLY A 60 -21.42 -16.85 11.24
N SER A 61 -22.45 -17.28 10.50
CA SER A 61 -23.60 -18.01 11.05
C SER A 61 -23.19 -19.37 11.64
N LEU A 62 -22.35 -20.13 10.94
CA LEU A 62 -21.80 -21.40 11.40
C LEU A 62 -20.93 -21.23 12.66
N SER A 63 -20.14 -20.16 12.72
CA SER A 63 -19.31 -19.87 13.91
C SER A 63 -20.14 -19.56 15.16
N LEU A 64 -21.35 -18.99 14.98
CA LEU A 64 -22.28 -18.72 16.08
C LEU A 64 -23.04 -19.98 16.52
N ALA A 65 -23.36 -20.87 15.57
CA ALA A 65 -24.02 -22.14 15.85
C ALA A 65 -23.09 -23.17 16.51
N LEU A 66 -21.84 -23.26 16.04
CA LEU A 66 -20.83 -24.21 16.53
C LEU A 66 -20.01 -23.59 17.67
N LYS A 67 -20.58 -23.56 18.88
CA LYS A 67 -19.93 -23.01 20.10
C LYS A 67 -18.86 -23.92 20.72
N SER A 68 -18.14 -24.70 19.91
CA SER A 68 -17.01 -25.50 20.38
C SER A 68 -15.70 -24.73 20.17
N PRO A 69 -14.84 -24.58 21.20
CA PRO A 69 -13.55 -23.90 21.06
C PRO A 69 -12.57 -24.63 20.13
N ASP A 70 -12.83 -25.90 19.84
CA ASP A 70 -11.97 -26.75 19.00
C ASP A 70 -12.28 -26.60 17.51
N ILE A 71 -13.46 -26.06 17.17
CA ILE A 71 -13.91 -25.89 15.80
C ILE A 71 -13.67 -24.44 15.38
N ARG A 72 -12.92 -24.27 14.29
CA ARG A 72 -12.71 -22.96 13.67
C ARG A 72 -13.29 -22.97 12.27
N VAL A 73 -14.22 -22.06 12.03
CA VAL A 73 -14.85 -21.89 10.73
C VAL A 73 -14.21 -20.70 10.05
N TYR A 74 -13.68 -20.93 8.84
CA TYR A 74 -13.07 -19.89 8.02
C TYR A 74 -13.76 -19.85 6.65
N SER A 75 -14.01 -18.65 6.14
CA SER A 75 -14.33 -18.46 4.72
C SER A 75 -13.04 -18.52 3.90
N HIS A 76 -13.11 -18.96 2.65
CA HIS A 76 -11.95 -18.91 1.73
C HIS A 76 -11.37 -17.50 1.62
N GLN A 77 -12.18 -16.45 1.84
CA GLN A 77 -11.76 -15.06 1.84
C GLN A 77 -10.90 -14.71 3.06
N ARG A 78 -11.21 -15.27 4.24
CA ARG A 78 -10.44 -15.04 5.48
C ARG A 78 -9.12 -15.77 5.55
N VAL A 79 -9.04 -16.97 4.96
CA VAL A 79 -7.84 -17.80 5.00
C VAL A 79 -6.66 -17.11 4.31
N GLY A 80 -6.89 -16.43 3.18
CA GLY A 80 -5.86 -15.62 2.50
C GLY A 80 -5.59 -14.25 3.11
N ASN A 81 -6.37 -13.78 4.09
CA ASN A 81 -6.43 -12.35 4.41
C ASN A 81 -5.14 -11.72 4.92
N ARG A 82 -4.19 -12.46 5.52
CA ARG A 82 -2.90 -11.88 5.94
C ARG A 82 -2.01 -11.60 4.73
N ALA A 83 -1.76 -12.61 3.90
CA ALA A 83 -1.00 -12.47 2.67
C ALA A 83 -1.68 -11.49 1.72
N SER A 84 -3.00 -11.62 1.54
CA SER A 84 -3.79 -10.70 0.73
C SER A 84 -3.81 -9.28 1.29
N ARG A 85 -3.66 -9.07 2.61
CA ARG A 85 -3.53 -7.72 3.19
C ARG A 85 -2.18 -7.12 2.86
N LEU A 86 -1.08 -7.86 3.02
CA LEU A 86 0.24 -7.39 2.64
C LEU A 86 0.32 -7.09 1.14
N LEU A 87 -0.20 -7.98 0.29
CA LEU A 87 -0.31 -7.75 -1.15
C LEU A 87 -1.21 -6.55 -1.49
N ARG A 88 -2.30 -6.32 -0.75
CA ARG A 88 -3.12 -5.11 -0.89
C ARG A 88 -2.36 -3.86 -0.50
N TYR A 89 -1.64 -3.84 0.62
CA TYR A 89 -0.84 -2.68 1.00
C TYR A 89 0.28 -2.40 0.00
N LEU A 90 0.94 -3.44 -0.52
CA LEU A 90 1.93 -3.31 -1.58
C LEU A 90 1.29 -2.77 -2.87
N SER A 91 0.13 -3.29 -3.26
CA SER A 91 -0.63 -2.82 -4.42
C SER A 91 -1.09 -1.36 -4.26
N ASP A 92 -1.60 -1.00 -3.08
CA ASP A 92 -2.00 0.37 -2.75
C ASP A 92 -0.79 1.30 -2.74
N PHE A 93 0.35 0.87 -2.20
CA PHE A 93 1.61 1.60 -2.22
C PHE A 93 2.11 1.84 -3.65
N LEU A 94 2.19 0.80 -4.49
CA LEU A 94 2.55 0.93 -5.91
C LEU A 94 1.56 1.83 -6.66
N GLY A 95 0.26 1.72 -6.36
CA GLY A 95 -0.77 2.60 -6.92
C GLY A 95 -0.54 4.06 -6.55
N LEU A 96 -0.19 4.31 -5.29
CA LEU A 96 0.09 5.65 -4.76
C LEU A 96 1.38 6.25 -5.34
N VAL A 97 2.44 5.46 -5.46
CA VAL A 97 3.69 5.86 -6.15
C VAL A 97 3.40 6.20 -7.61
N SER A 98 2.56 5.40 -8.28
CA SER A 98 2.13 5.64 -9.66
C SER A 98 1.33 6.94 -9.78
N MET A 99 0.42 7.23 -8.84
CA MET A 99 -0.31 8.51 -8.80
C MET A 99 0.61 9.71 -8.58
N VAL A 100 1.60 9.58 -7.70
CA VAL A 100 2.61 10.61 -7.46
C VAL A 100 3.38 10.91 -8.76
N ALA A 101 3.88 9.87 -9.44
CA ALA A 101 4.57 10.01 -10.72
C ALA A 101 3.67 10.65 -11.80
N LEU A 102 2.43 10.18 -11.93
CA LEU A 102 1.43 10.73 -12.86
C LEU A 102 1.18 12.21 -12.59
N PHE A 103 1.05 12.60 -11.33
CA PHE A 103 0.81 13.99 -10.97
C PHE A 103 2.03 14.87 -11.27
N LEU A 104 3.25 14.42 -10.94
CA LEU A 104 4.48 15.14 -11.28
C LEU A 104 4.58 15.36 -12.79
N ALA A 105 4.28 14.32 -13.58
CA ALA A 105 4.22 14.42 -15.03
C ALA A 105 3.12 15.40 -15.51
N SER A 106 1.95 15.38 -14.88
CA SER A 106 0.82 16.26 -15.22
C SER A 106 1.10 17.72 -14.90
N LEU A 107 1.73 18.03 -13.75
CA LEU A 107 2.15 19.39 -13.42
C LEU A 107 3.23 19.89 -14.37
N GLY A 108 4.26 19.09 -14.63
CA GLY A 108 5.36 19.46 -15.53
C GLY A 108 4.86 19.69 -16.95
N SER A 109 4.09 18.75 -17.49
CA SER A 109 3.50 18.87 -18.83
C SER A 109 2.50 20.03 -18.90
N GLY A 110 1.66 20.23 -17.88
CA GLY A 110 0.75 21.38 -17.81
C GLY A 110 1.47 22.72 -17.83
N TYR A 111 2.55 22.88 -17.06
CA TYR A 111 3.38 24.07 -17.09
C TYR A 111 4.00 24.30 -18.48
N LEU A 112 4.54 23.25 -19.10
CA LEU A 112 5.15 23.32 -20.42
C LEU A 112 4.13 23.66 -21.52
N TYR A 113 2.96 23.02 -21.52
CA TYR A 113 1.90 23.29 -22.50
C TYR A 113 1.35 24.70 -22.33
N GLN A 114 1.10 25.14 -21.11
CA GLN A 114 0.65 26.51 -20.85
C GLN A 114 1.72 27.52 -21.28
N GLY A 115 2.99 27.25 -20.98
CA GLY A 115 4.13 28.06 -21.41
C GLY A 115 4.23 28.16 -22.93
N PHE A 116 4.14 27.03 -23.62
CA PHE A 116 4.17 26.95 -25.09
C PHE A 116 3.06 27.79 -25.73
N VAL A 117 1.81 27.64 -25.29
CA VAL A 117 0.68 28.41 -25.82
C VAL A 117 0.83 29.91 -25.50
N ASN A 118 1.28 30.25 -24.29
CA ASN A 118 1.48 31.65 -23.90
C ASN A 118 2.59 32.33 -24.70
N GLN A 119 3.68 31.64 -25.05
CA GLN A 119 4.76 32.17 -25.89
C GLN A 119 4.28 32.47 -27.31
N ARG A 120 3.34 31.66 -27.82
CA ARG A 120 2.78 31.81 -29.17
C ARG A 120 1.57 32.73 -29.25
N MET A 121 1.14 33.31 -28.14
CA MET A 121 -0.04 34.17 -28.09
C MET A 121 0.07 35.40 -29.02
N ASN A 122 1.28 35.94 -29.19
CA ASN A 122 1.54 37.06 -30.11
C ASN A 122 1.40 36.63 -31.58
N ASP A 123 1.91 35.46 -31.95
CA ASP A 123 1.78 34.90 -33.30
C ASP A 123 0.29 34.71 -33.67
N VAL A 124 -0.51 34.23 -32.70
CA VAL A 124 -1.96 34.07 -32.87
C VAL A 124 -2.67 35.41 -33.01
N ALA A 125 -2.27 36.42 -32.22
CA ALA A 125 -2.84 37.75 -32.33
C ALA A 125 -2.61 38.35 -33.72
N ILE A 126 -1.41 38.18 -34.30
CA ILE A 126 -1.08 38.62 -35.67
C ILE A 126 -1.97 37.90 -36.69
N LEU A 127 -2.12 36.58 -36.59
CA LEU A 127 -2.99 35.79 -37.49
C LEU A 127 -4.45 36.26 -37.42
N VAL A 128 -4.97 36.52 -36.21
CA VAL A 128 -6.34 37.03 -36.03
C VAL A 128 -6.48 38.45 -36.61
N CYS A 129 -5.45 39.31 -36.50
CA CYS A 129 -5.43 40.62 -37.15
C CYS A 129 -5.47 40.52 -38.69
N MET A 130 -4.88 39.47 -39.28
CA MET A 130 -4.94 39.21 -40.72
C MET A 130 -6.27 38.57 -41.19
N GLY A 131 -7.23 38.36 -40.28
CA GLY A 131 -8.56 37.83 -40.62
C GLY A 131 -8.78 36.35 -40.30
N ALA A 132 -7.84 35.68 -39.62
CA ALA A 132 -8.04 34.30 -39.19
C ALA A 132 -9.11 34.17 -38.09
N GLU A 133 -9.98 33.16 -38.21
CA GLU A 133 -10.96 32.85 -37.17
C GLU A 133 -10.27 32.26 -35.92
N LYS A 134 -10.68 32.72 -34.73
CA LYS A 134 -10.18 32.21 -33.43
C LYS A 134 -10.36 30.69 -33.27
N GLY A 135 -11.42 30.14 -33.86
CA GLY A 135 -11.70 28.69 -33.85
C GLY A 135 -10.64 27.89 -34.61
N THR A 136 -10.18 28.40 -35.76
CA THR A 136 -9.11 27.79 -36.55
C THR A 136 -7.80 27.77 -35.78
N ALA A 137 -7.43 28.88 -35.12
CA ALA A 137 -6.23 28.92 -34.28
C ALA A 137 -6.27 27.86 -33.17
N ILE A 138 -7.38 27.74 -32.44
CA ILE A 138 -7.54 26.73 -31.37
C ILE A 138 -7.39 25.30 -31.92
N ARG A 139 -8.01 25.00 -33.08
CA ARG A 139 -7.90 23.68 -33.72
C ARG A 139 -6.46 23.36 -34.12
N THR A 140 -5.71 24.34 -34.64
CA THR A 140 -4.30 24.15 -35.00
C THR A 140 -3.46 23.81 -33.78
N TYR A 141 -3.62 24.51 -32.65
CA TYR A 141 -2.88 24.17 -31.42
C TYR A 141 -3.31 22.83 -30.82
N LEU A 142 -4.59 22.48 -30.87
CA LEU A 142 -5.05 21.16 -30.43
C LEU A 142 -4.40 20.04 -31.27
N MET A 143 -4.31 20.21 -32.59
CA MET A 143 -3.59 19.26 -33.45
C MET A 143 -2.10 19.20 -33.13
N GLN A 144 -1.42 20.34 -32.92
CA GLN A 144 -0.01 20.37 -32.54
C GLN A 144 0.24 19.63 -31.22
N LEU A 145 -0.62 19.85 -30.21
CA LEU A 145 -0.55 19.14 -28.93
C LEU A 145 -0.78 17.63 -29.11
N SER A 146 -1.72 17.22 -29.96
CA SER A 146 -1.95 15.80 -30.27
C SER A 146 -0.76 15.15 -30.93
N ILE A 147 -0.15 15.81 -31.92
CA ILE A 147 1.04 15.32 -32.61
C ILE A 147 2.19 15.16 -31.62
N LEU A 148 2.40 16.17 -30.76
CA LEU A 148 3.45 16.12 -29.74
C LEU A 148 3.19 15.02 -28.69
N GLY A 149 1.93 14.81 -28.30
CA GLY A 149 1.53 13.73 -27.40
C GLY A 149 1.79 12.35 -28.00
N ILE A 150 1.45 12.13 -29.28
CA ILE A 150 1.72 10.87 -30.00
C ILE A 150 3.24 10.66 -30.15
N ALA A 151 3.97 11.70 -30.55
CA ALA A 151 5.42 11.66 -30.70
C ALA A 151 6.13 11.36 -29.37
N ALA A 152 5.56 11.76 -28.23
CA ALA A 152 6.06 11.41 -26.91
C ALA A 152 5.67 9.98 -26.50
N ALA A 153 4.44 9.54 -26.77
CA ALA A 153 3.94 8.24 -26.37
C ALA A 153 4.62 7.07 -27.10
N LEU A 154 4.89 7.20 -28.41
CA LEU A 154 5.51 6.15 -29.22
C LEU A 154 6.86 5.64 -28.67
N PRO A 155 7.87 6.50 -28.43
CA PRO A 155 9.13 6.06 -27.86
C PRO A 155 8.97 5.52 -26.44
N THR A 156 8.04 6.07 -25.63
CA THR A 156 7.77 5.54 -24.29
C THR A 156 7.20 4.12 -24.33
N ILE A 157 6.23 3.84 -25.20
CA ILE A 157 5.65 2.50 -25.37
C ILE A 157 6.73 1.52 -25.84
N PHE A 158 7.57 1.94 -26.78
CA PHE A 158 8.69 1.14 -27.28
C PHE A 158 9.67 0.80 -26.15
N ILE A 159 10.04 1.78 -25.32
CA ILE A 159 10.92 1.57 -24.15
C ILE A 159 10.26 0.60 -23.14
N CYS A 160 8.98 0.78 -22.83
CA CYS A 160 8.25 -0.10 -21.92
C CYS A 160 8.21 -1.56 -22.42
N PHE A 161 8.15 -1.77 -23.73
CA PHE A 161 8.16 -3.11 -24.33
C PHE A 161 9.43 -3.91 -24.00
N PHE A 162 10.58 -3.24 -23.87
CA PHE A 162 11.83 -3.90 -23.47
C PHE A 162 12.03 -3.93 -21.95
N ILE A 163 11.59 -2.91 -21.22
CA ILE A 163 11.81 -2.82 -19.77
C ILE A 163 10.96 -3.83 -18.99
N ILE A 164 9.70 -4.04 -19.38
CA ILE A 164 8.78 -4.93 -18.65
C ILE A 164 9.30 -6.37 -18.55
N PRO A 165 9.71 -7.04 -19.65
CA PRO A 165 10.24 -8.41 -19.56
C PRO A 165 11.56 -8.45 -18.78
N LEU A 166 12.45 -7.44 -18.95
CA LEU A 166 13.70 -7.37 -18.20
C LEU A 166 13.47 -7.29 -16.68
N LEU A 167 12.52 -6.46 -16.26
CA LEU A 167 12.14 -6.33 -14.86
C LEU A 167 11.53 -7.63 -14.31
N SER A 168 10.73 -8.32 -15.12
CA SER A 168 10.12 -9.61 -14.77
C SER A 168 11.17 -10.68 -14.48
N THR A 169 12.21 -10.77 -15.32
CA THR A 169 13.33 -11.70 -15.12
C THR A 169 14.05 -11.43 -13.81
N VAL A 170 14.41 -10.16 -13.55
CA VAL A 170 15.10 -9.77 -12.31
C VAL A 170 14.25 -10.07 -11.07
N LEU A 171 12.94 -9.76 -11.11
CA LEU A 171 12.05 -10.02 -9.96
C LEU A 171 11.82 -11.51 -9.70
N SER A 172 11.85 -12.35 -10.74
CA SER A 172 11.66 -13.80 -10.60
C SER A 172 12.76 -14.48 -9.77
N GLU A 173 13.94 -13.86 -9.65
CA GLU A 173 15.01 -14.34 -8.77
C GLU A 173 14.72 -14.07 -7.28
N PHE A 174 13.89 -13.06 -6.97
CA PHE A 174 13.58 -12.65 -5.60
C PHE A 174 12.24 -13.20 -5.08
N VAL A 175 11.33 -13.62 -5.96
CA VAL A 175 9.99 -14.08 -5.60
C VAL A 175 9.67 -15.41 -6.29
N PRO A 176 9.27 -16.48 -5.55
CA PRO A 176 8.93 -17.79 -6.11
C PRO A 176 7.53 -17.81 -6.76
N ILE A 177 7.16 -16.74 -7.45
CA ILE A 177 5.89 -16.58 -8.16
C ILE A 177 6.25 -16.22 -9.60
N ALA A 178 5.74 -16.98 -10.57
CA ALA A 178 5.87 -16.64 -11.98
C ALA A 178 5.08 -15.35 -12.26
N LEU A 179 5.78 -14.22 -12.32
CA LEU A 179 5.21 -12.95 -12.75
C LEU A 179 5.17 -12.94 -14.28
N GLU A 180 3.99 -13.15 -14.87
CA GLU A 180 3.78 -12.95 -16.30
C GLU A 180 3.46 -11.47 -16.56
N ALA A 181 4.48 -10.62 -16.56
CA ALA A 181 4.33 -9.22 -16.88
C ALA A 181 4.23 -9.04 -18.40
N SER A 182 3.03 -8.77 -18.92
CA SER A 182 2.79 -8.50 -20.34
C SER A 182 2.19 -7.12 -20.59
N LEU A 183 2.56 -6.51 -21.70
CA LEU A 183 1.91 -5.28 -22.19
C LEU A 183 0.56 -5.63 -22.79
N GLN A 184 -0.51 -5.29 -22.07
CA GLN A 184 -1.85 -5.44 -22.58
C GLN A 184 -2.16 -4.35 -23.63
N PRO A 185 -2.81 -4.68 -24.75
CA PRO A 185 -3.20 -3.70 -25.77
C PRO A 185 -4.06 -2.55 -25.20
N GLN A 186 -4.86 -2.84 -24.18
CA GLN A 186 -5.69 -1.86 -23.48
C GLN A 186 -4.83 -0.75 -22.84
N SER A 187 -3.69 -1.10 -22.24
CA SER A 187 -2.77 -0.14 -21.61
C SER A 187 -2.09 0.77 -22.64
N ILE A 188 -1.81 0.25 -23.83
CA ILE A 188 -1.23 1.04 -24.94
C ILE A 188 -2.23 2.09 -25.41
N VAL A 189 -3.47 1.69 -25.66
CA VAL A 189 -4.54 2.60 -26.09
C VAL A 189 -4.78 3.67 -25.02
N LEU A 190 -4.82 3.26 -23.74
CA LEU A 190 -4.99 4.19 -22.63
C LEU A 190 -3.84 5.20 -22.54
N ALA A 191 -2.58 4.74 -22.63
CA ALA A 191 -1.41 5.62 -22.58
C ALA A 191 -1.45 6.69 -23.69
N LEU A 192 -1.84 6.28 -24.90
CA LEU A 192 -1.97 7.18 -26.05
C LEU A 192 -3.12 8.18 -25.86
N LEU A 193 -4.26 7.71 -25.33
CA LEU A 193 -5.40 8.56 -25.01
C LEU A 193 -5.04 9.59 -23.94
N VAL A 194 -4.34 9.18 -22.87
CA VAL A 194 -3.86 10.07 -21.81
C VAL A 194 -2.84 11.08 -22.35
N ALA A 195 -1.93 10.68 -23.25
CA ALA A 195 -0.97 11.60 -23.85
C ALA A 195 -1.64 12.70 -24.70
N ILE A 196 -2.67 12.35 -25.48
CA ILE A 196 -3.41 13.31 -26.31
C ILE A 196 -4.37 14.15 -25.47
N CYS A 197 -5.28 13.50 -24.75
CA CYS A 197 -6.34 14.16 -23.99
C CYS A 197 -5.75 14.95 -22.81
N GLY A 198 -4.73 14.41 -22.15
CA GLY A 198 -4.02 15.10 -21.07
C GLY A 198 -3.51 16.46 -21.55
N GLY A 199 -2.86 16.52 -22.71
CA GLY A 199 -2.40 17.77 -23.31
C GLY A 199 -3.54 18.77 -23.55
N TRP A 200 -4.68 18.31 -24.07
CA TRP A 200 -5.85 19.18 -24.30
C TRP A 200 -6.44 19.72 -23.00
N PHE A 201 -6.64 18.87 -22.00
CA PHE A 201 -7.22 19.26 -20.71
C PHE A 201 -6.28 20.18 -19.91
N LEU A 202 -4.96 19.92 -19.94
CA LEU A 202 -3.95 20.71 -19.24
C LEU A 202 -3.70 22.07 -19.91
N ALA A 203 -3.81 22.14 -21.25
CA ALA A 203 -3.66 23.38 -22.01
C ALA A 203 -4.93 24.24 -22.06
N LEU A 204 -6.08 23.70 -21.61
CA LEU A 204 -7.40 24.32 -21.72
C LEU A 204 -7.46 25.76 -21.13
N PRO A 205 -6.85 26.06 -19.97
CA PRO A 205 -6.81 27.43 -19.45
C PRO A 205 -6.11 28.43 -20.39
N SER A 206 -5.00 28.02 -21.02
CA SER A 206 -4.27 28.87 -21.97
C SER A 206 -4.96 28.97 -23.32
N LEU A 207 -5.56 27.88 -23.81
CA LEU A 207 -6.38 27.88 -25.04
C LEU A 207 -7.59 28.81 -24.92
N TRP A 208 -8.17 28.95 -23.72
CA TRP A 208 -9.28 29.88 -23.52
C TRP A 208 -8.85 31.35 -23.67
N LYS A 209 -7.62 31.69 -23.28
CA LYS A 209 -7.09 33.05 -23.48
C LYS A 209 -7.09 33.45 -24.95
N ILE A 210 -6.91 32.50 -25.87
CA ILE A 210 -7.02 32.71 -27.33
C ILE A 210 -8.43 33.21 -27.71
N ARG A 211 -9.50 32.68 -27.10
CA ARG A 211 -10.86 33.17 -27.38
C ARG A 211 -11.07 34.61 -26.91
N LEU A 212 -10.47 34.94 -25.77
CA LEU A 212 -10.56 36.26 -25.15
C LEU A 212 -9.64 37.31 -25.78
N LEU A 213 -8.79 36.93 -26.75
CA LEU A 213 -7.91 37.84 -27.47
C LEU A 213 -8.70 39.00 -28.09
N ARG A 214 -8.23 40.22 -27.80
CA ARG A 214 -8.64 41.44 -28.46
C ARG A 214 -7.46 41.95 -29.28
N PRO A 215 -7.56 42.04 -30.61
CA PRO A 215 -6.49 42.54 -31.49
C PRO A 215 -5.89 43.88 -31.03
N ALA A 216 -6.71 44.76 -30.43
CA ALA A 216 -6.29 46.05 -29.91
C ALA A 216 -5.30 45.97 -28.71
N GLU A 217 -5.23 44.85 -28.00
CA GLU A 217 -4.29 44.67 -26.88
C GLU A 217 -2.85 44.44 -27.35
N LEU A 218 -2.65 44.01 -28.60
CA LEU A 218 -1.33 43.83 -29.20
C LEU A 218 -0.54 45.15 -29.32
N PHE A 219 -1.24 46.28 -29.46
CA PHE A 219 -0.65 47.61 -29.59
C PHE A 219 -0.41 48.33 -28.24
N ARG A 220 -0.84 47.74 -27.12
CA ARG A 220 -0.58 48.28 -25.78
C ARG A 220 0.60 47.56 -25.16
N GLU A 221 1.75 48.22 -25.15
CA GLU A 221 3.02 47.72 -24.58
C GLU A 221 2.94 47.35 -23.08
N SER A 222 1.91 47.84 -22.36
CA SER A 222 1.66 47.56 -20.94
C SER A 222 0.73 46.37 -20.66
N THR A 223 0.10 45.76 -21.67
CA THR A 223 -0.87 44.67 -21.48
C THR A 223 -0.45 43.41 -22.22
N ARG A 224 -0.35 42.29 -21.49
CA ARG A 224 -0.21 40.97 -22.12
C ARG A 224 -1.55 40.61 -22.78
N PRO A 225 -1.59 40.30 -24.09
CA PRO A 225 -2.83 39.97 -24.79
C PRO A 225 -3.56 38.81 -24.11
N GLY A 226 -4.86 38.99 -23.81
CA GLY A 226 -5.70 37.95 -23.22
C GLY A 226 -5.60 37.77 -21.69
N ASP A 227 -4.88 38.65 -20.98
CA ASP A 227 -4.76 38.60 -19.51
C ASP A 227 -5.99 39.28 -18.85
N ARG A 228 -7.06 38.51 -18.66
CA ARG A 228 -8.28 38.92 -17.93
C ARG A 228 -8.34 38.31 -16.52
N SER A 229 -9.15 38.95 -15.67
CA SER A 229 -9.40 38.63 -14.24
C SER A 229 -9.26 37.14 -13.87
N LEU A 230 -8.51 36.89 -12.78
CA LEU A 230 -8.25 35.58 -12.15
C LEU A 230 -9.51 34.69 -12.03
N LYS A 231 -10.69 35.28 -11.81
CA LYS A 231 -11.96 34.56 -11.68
C LYS A 231 -12.38 33.82 -12.96
N SER A 232 -12.13 34.41 -14.12
CA SER A 232 -12.44 33.75 -15.40
C SER A 232 -11.46 32.61 -15.67
N SER A 233 -10.19 32.77 -15.33
CA SER A 233 -9.17 31.74 -15.58
C SER A 233 -9.35 30.49 -14.71
N LEU A 234 -9.90 30.65 -13.50
CA LEU A 234 -10.09 29.53 -12.56
C LEU A 234 -11.20 28.56 -13.02
N ILE A 235 -12.29 29.09 -13.59
CA ILE A 235 -13.41 28.28 -14.09
C ILE A 235 -12.96 27.34 -15.23
N PHE A 236 -12.05 27.80 -16.09
CA PHE A 236 -11.51 26.99 -17.20
C PHE A 236 -10.40 26.02 -16.77
N ALA A 237 -9.92 26.08 -15.53
CA ALA A 237 -9.04 25.07 -14.97
C ALA A 237 -9.82 23.85 -14.43
N ILE A 238 -11.11 24.00 -14.15
CA ILE A 238 -11.96 22.94 -13.58
C ILE A 238 -11.96 21.66 -14.43
N PRO A 239 -12.11 21.71 -15.78
CA PRO A 239 -12.08 20.48 -16.59
C PRO A 239 -10.75 19.73 -16.48
N GLY A 240 -9.62 20.44 -16.38
CA GLY A 240 -8.31 19.82 -16.19
C GLY A 240 -8.16 19.16 -14.82
N ILE A 241 -8.68 19.81 -13.78
CA ILE A 241 -8.71 19.25 -12.42
C ILE A 241 -9.61 18.01 -12.34
N LEU A 242 -10.79 18.05 -12.97
CA LEU A 242 -11.71 16.92 -13.03
C LEU A 242 -11.16 15.76 -13.85
N ALA A 243 -10.49 16.05 -14.98
CA ALA A 243 -9.82 15.03 -15.77
C ALA A 243 -8.72 14.35 -14.95
N PHE A 244 -7.90 15.13 -14.22
CA PHE A 244 -6.90 14.58 -13.32
C PHE A 244 -7.51 13.71 -12.22
N TRP A 245 -8.59 14.18 -11.58
CA TRP A 245 -9.33 13.38 -10.59
C TRP A 245 -9.88 12.07 -11.17
N GLY A 246 -10.41 12.11 -12.40
CA GLY A 246 -10.87 10.91 -13.12
C GLY A 246 -9.74 9.91 -13.37
N ILE A 247 -8.54 10.39 -13.75
CA ILE A 247 -7.38 9.51 -13.93
C ILE A 247 -6.93 8.93 -12.57
N CYS A 248 -6.98 9.70 -11.48
CA CYS A 248 -6.71 9.16 -10.14
C CYS A 248 -7.71 8.05 -9.78
N LEU A 249 -9.00 8.22 -10.04
CA LEU A 249 -9.99 7.17 -9.78
C LEU A 249 -9.73 5.91 -10.61
N PHE A 250 -9.30 6.09 -11.87
CA PHE A 250 -8.98 4.98 -12.75
C PHE A 250 -7.69 4.24 -12.35
N GLN A 251 -6.67 4.98 -11.90
CA GLN A 251 -5.37 4.42 -11.52
C GLN A 251 -5.39 3.74 -10.14
N SER A 252 -6.30 4.15 -9.25
CA SER A 252 -6.37 3.60 -7.90
C SER A 252 -7.05 2.25 -7.86
N ASN A 253 -6.51 1.33 -7.07
CA ASN A 253 -7.19 0.09 -6.73
C ASN A 253 -8.38 0.32 -5.75
N SER A 254 -8.45 1.50 -5.12
CA SER A 254 -9.48 1.86 -4.14
C SER A 254 -9.97 3.30 -4.33
N TRP A 255 -11.28 3.45 -4.54
CA TRP A 255 -11.93 4.76 -4.67
C TRP A 255 -11.70 5.67 -3.45
N LYS A 256 -11.56 5.08 -2.25
CA LYS A 256 -11.24 5.84 -1.02
C LYS A 256 -9.84 6.42 -1.10
N LEU A 257 -8.87 5.61 -1.51
CA LEU A 257 -7.47 6.02 -1.61
C LEU A 257 -7.31 7.15 -2.63
N ALA A 258 -7.93 7.01 -3.81
CA ALA A 258 -7.95 8.06 -4.83
C ALA A 258 -8.49 9.40 -4.31
N ASN A 259 -9.62 9.37 -3.61
CA ASN A 259 -10.26 10.57 -3.08
C ASN A 259 -9.44 11.21 -1.96
N TYR A 260 -8.88 10.42 -1.05
CA TYR A 260 -8.00 10.95 0.00
C TYR A 260 -6.73 11.56 -0.58
N PHE A 261 -6.11 10.90 -1.56
CA PHE A 261 -4.93 11.44 -2.25
C PHE A 261 -5.26 12.76 -2.94
N PHE A 262 -6.33 12.80 -3.74
CA PHE A 262 -6.73 14.01 -4.46
C PHE A 262 -7.09 15.16 -3.51
N LEU A 263 -7.85 14.90 -2.46
CA LEU A 263 -8.25 15.93 -1.49
C LEU A 263 -7.03 16.45 -0.70
N SER A 264 -6.16 15.55 -0.24
CA SER A 264 -4.92 15.92 0.44
C SER A 264 -4.02 16.79 -0.43
N LEU A 265 -3.93 16.45 -1.72
CA LEU A 265 -3.16 17.22 -2.69
C LEU A 265 -3.77 18.60 -2.91
N LEU A 266 -5.10 18.70 -3.05
CA LEU A 266 -5.79 19.97 -3.22
C LEU A 266 -5.62 20.88 -1.99
N ILE A 267 -5.71 20.31 -0.78
CA ILE A 267 -5.42 21.02 0.46
C ILE A 267 -3.96 21.49 0.47
N SER A 268 -3.02 20.64 0.08
CA SER A 268 -1.59 20.98 0.02
C SER A 268 -1.30 22.13 -0.94
N VAL A 269 -1.95 22.14 -2.11
CA VAL A 269 -1.88 23.24 -3.09
C VAL A 269 -2.36 24.56 -2.46
N VAL A 270 -3.51 24.54 -1.78
CA VAL A 270 -4.09 25.73 -1.13
C VAL A 270 -3.17 26.23 -0.01
N VAL A 271 -2.66 25.33 0.84
CA VAL A 271 -1.75 25.66 1.93
C VAL A 271 -0.45 26.27 1.38
N LEU A 272 0.18 25.66 0.37
CA LEU A 272 1.39 26.19 -0.25
C LEU A 272 1.15 27.53 -0.96
N TYR A 273 -0.01 27.71 -1.58
CA TYR A 273 -0.39 28.98 -2.19
C TYR A 273 -0.51 30.09 -1.14
N LEU A 274 -1.18 29.81 -0.02
CA LEU A 274 -1.29 30.74 1.12
C LEU A 274 0.08 31.08 1.71
N ILE A 275 0.94 30.08 1.89
CA ILE A 275 2.32 30.26 2.36
C ILE A 275 3.12 31.12 1.37
N GLY A 276 3.01 30.87 0.07
CA GLY A 276 3.72 31.62 -0.97
C GLY A 276 3.31 33.09 -1.02
N ILE A 277 2.01 33.39 -0.96
CA ILE A 277 1.51 34.78 -0.93
C ILE A 277 1.89 35.46 0.38
N SER A 278 1.71 34.78 1.51
CA SER A 278 2.07 35.32 2.82
C SER A 278 3.57 35.62 2.88
N SER A 279 4.41 34.73 2.35
CA SER A 279 5.87 34.94 2.29
C SER A 279 6.22 36.16 1.44
N LEU A 280 5.58 36.36 0.28
CA LEU A 280 5.80 37.56 -0.53
C LEU A 280 5.34 38.84 0.17
N TRP A 281 4.22 38.78 0.89
CA TRP A 281 3.71 39.91 1.67
C TRP A 281 4.65 40.28 2.83
N ILE A 282 5.17 39.28 3.54
CA ILE A 282 6.15 39.44 4.61
C ILE A 282 7.46 40.00 4.03
N LEU A 283 7.96 39.46 2.92
CA LEU A 283 9.17 39.95 2.25
C LEU A 283 9.03 41.42 1.85
N ASP A 284 7.91 41.81 1.23
CA ASP A 284 7.68 43.19 0.81
C ASP A 284 7.59 44.13 2.02
N ARG A 285 7.09 43.67 3.17
CA ARG A 285 7.00 44.50 4.37
C ARG A 285 8.35 44.62 5.10
N PHE A 286 9.10 43.53 5.21
CA PHE A 286 10.37 43.49 5.95
C PHE A 286 11.50 44.20 5.19
N PHE A 287 11.61 43.98 3.87
CA PHE A 287 12.71 44.53 3.06
C PHE A 287 12.44 45.95 2.52
N ARG A 288 11.37 46.62 2.96
CA ARG A 288 11.05 48.01 2.59
C ARG A 288 12.18 49.00 2.92
N LYS A 289 12.89 48.77 4.02
CA LYS A 289 13.99 49.63 4.52
C LYS A 289 15.40 49.07 4.22
N SER A 290 15.50 47.99 3.44
CA SER A 290 16.76 47.33 3.11
C SER A 290 17.55 48.06 2.01
N PRO A 291 18.86 47.78 1.83
CA PRO A 291 19.67 48.39 0.78
C PRO A 291 19.09 48.15 -0.62
N LEU A 292 19.45 49.03 -1.57
CA LEU A 292 18.81 49.14 -2.88
C LEU A 292 18.70 47.79 -3.62
N ASN A 293 19.75 46.97 -3.59
CA ASN A 293 19.81 45.69 -4.31
C ASN A 293 18.74 44.70 -3.79
N LEU A 294 18.63 44.53 -2.47
CA LEU A 294 17.64 43.66 -1.83
C LEU A 294 16.22 44.18 -2.03
N ARG A 295 16.03 45.49 -1.99
CA ARG A 295 14.74 46.13 -2.25
C ARG A 295 14.27 45.95 -3.70
N LEU A 296 15.18 46.04 -4.67
CA LEU A 296 14.87 45.79 -6.08
C LEU A 296 14.55 44.32 -6.36
N ALA A 297 15.32 43.39 -5.77
CA ALA A 297 15.08 41.95 -5.90
C ALA A 297 13.72 41.54 -5.33
N THR A 298 13.40 41.95 -4.10
CA THR A 298 12.12 41.66 -3.45
C THR A 298 10.94 42.29 -4.18
N ARG A 299 11.08 43.52 -4.68
CA ARG A 299 10.05 44.20 -5.48
C ARG A 299 9.84 43.57 -6.85
N SER A 300 10.88 42.97 -7.45
CA SER A 300 10.74 42.21 -8.69
C SER A 300 9.88 40.95 -8.49
N LEU A 301 10.15 40.19 -7.40
CA LEU A 301 9.34 39.04 -7.00
C LEU A 301 7.90 39.45 -6.62
N SER A 302 7.74 40.53 -5.84
CA SER A 302 6.41 40.98 -5.38
C SER A 302 5.58 41.68 -6.47
N ARG A 303 6.20 42.14 -7.57
CA ARG A 303 5.51 42.65 -8.76
C ARG A 303 4.97 41.52 -9.63
N ASN A 304 5.72 40.42 -9.79
CA ASN A 304 5.33 39.27 -10.60
C ASN A 304 4.74 38.13 -9.77
N ARG A 305 3.83 38.44 -8.83
CA ARG A 305 3.29 37.50 -7.83
C ARG A 305 2.81 36.18 -8.43
N ALA A 306 2.09 36.22 -9.54
CA ALA A 306 1.55 35.02 -10.18
C ALA A 306 2.66 34.05 -10.63
N SER A 307 3.73 34.55 -11.25
CA SER A 307 4.84 33.72 -11.73
C SER A 307 5.65 33.15 -10.56
N THR A 308 5.95 33.98 -9.55
CA THR A 308 6.73 33.56 -8.38
C THR A 308 5.98 32.55 -7.53
N VAL A 309 4.68 32.77 -7.27
CA VAL A 309 3.84 31.83 -6.50
C VAL A 309 3.66 30.52 -7.28
N THR A 310 3.46 30.57 -8.60
CA THR A 310 3.32 29.34 -9.41
C THR A 310 4.63 28.52 -9.42
N GLY A 311 5.78 29.18 -9.55
CA GLY A 311 7.08 28.51 -9.46
C GLY A 311 7.34 27.90 -8.08
N PHE A 312 7.03 28.64 -7.01
CA PHE A 312 7.12 28.14 -5.64
C PHE A 312 6.18 26.95 -5.41
N LEU A 313 4.94 27.03 -5.91
CA LEU A 313 3.96 25.96 -5.80
C LEU A 313 4.43 24.70 -6.54
N ALA A 314 4.94 24.84 -7.76
CA ALA A 314 5.45 23.72 -8.55
C ALA A 314 6.63 23.02 -7.84
N LEU A 315 7.59 23.79 -7.33
CA LEU A 315 8.72 23.24 -6.56
C LEU A 315 8.27 22.62 -5.24
N GLY A 316 7.42 23.31 -4.48
CA GLY A 316 6.93 22.85 -3.18
C GLY A 316 6.12 21.56 -3.28
N ILE A 317 5.23 21.46 -4.27
CA ILE A 317 4.49 20.22 -4.51
C ILE A 317 5.42 19.13 -5.03
N GLY A 318 6.38 19.47 -5.90
CA GLY A 318 7.39 18.53 -6.37
C GLY A 318 8.16 17.88 -5.22
N VAL A 319 8.67 18.70 -4.30
CA VAL A 319 9.39 18.23 -3.09
C VAL A 319 8.47 17.44 -2.17
N LEU A 320 7.24 17.91 -1.93
CA LEU A 320 6.26 17.22 -1.09
C LEU A 320 5.99 15.80 -1.62
N LEU A 321 5.79 15.66 -2.92
CA LEU A 321 5.51 14.38 -3.55
C LEU A 321 6.71 13.43 -3.54
N LEU A 322 7.92 13.95 -3.77
CA LEU A 322 9.14 13.16 -3.64
C LEU A 322 9.37 12.69 -2.21
N ASN A 323 9.01 13.49 -1.21
CA ASN A 323 9.13 13.14 0.20
C ASN A 323 8.04 12.14 0.66
N ILE A 324 6.88 12.15 0.03
CA ILE A 324 5.78 11.25 0.33
C ILE A 324 6.15 9.76 0.08
N ILE A 325 6.93 9.47 -0.97
CA ILE A 325 7.31 8.10 -1.34
C ILE A 325 8.05 7.38 -0.19
N PRO A 326 9.17 7.90 0.34
CA PRO A 326 9.88 7.25 1.44
C PRO A 326 9.05 7.19 2.74
N GLN A 327 8.15 8.15 2.97
CA GLN A 327 7.26 8.12 4.13
C GLN A 327 6.26 6.96 4.05
N PHE A 328 5.71 6.70 2.86
CA PHE A 328 4.85 5.55 2.65
C PHE A 328 5.61 4.23 2.69
N GLN A 329 6.83 4.20 2.13
CA GLN A 329 7.72 3.04 2.25
C GLN A 329 7.97 2.72 3.73
N TYR A 330 8.35 3.72 4.53
CA TYR A 330 8.58 3.55 5.96
C TYR A 330 7.32 3.05 6.70
N SER A 331 6.14 3.56 6.33
CA SER A 331 4.87 3.09 6.91
C SER A 331 4.57 1.64 6.54
N LEU A 332 4.91 1.22 5.31
CA LEU A 332 4.78 -0.16 4.86
C LEU A 332 5.75 -1.08 5.60
N ASP A 333 7.01 -0.65 5.78
CA ASP A 333 8.04 -1.40 6.50
C ASP A 333 7.65 -1.65 7.96
N GLN A 334 7.03 -0.66 8.62
CA GLN A 334 6.47 -0.82 9.97
C GLN A 334 5.34 -1.84 10.00
N GLU A 335 4.39 -1.79 9.06
CA GLU A 335 3.26 -2.73 9.00
C GLU A 335 3.70 -4.16 8.67
N ILE A 336 4.79 -4.32 7.89
CA ILE A 336 5.41 -5.62 7.61
C ILE A 336 6.15 -6.16 8.84
N GLY A 337 6.44 -5.32 9.85
CA GLY A 337 7.13 -5.73 11.07
C GLY A 337 8.65 -5.80 10.93
N SER A 338 9.23 -5.25 9.86
CA SER A 338 10.68 -5.21 9.63
C SER A 338 11.40 -4.21 10.54
N THR A 339 10.67 -3.29 11.19
CA THR A 339 11.22 -2.22 12.04
C THR A 339 10.93 -2.42 13.53
N GLY A 340 10.53 -3.62 13.95
CA GLY A 340 10.48 -3.96 15.37
C GLY A 340 11.88 -3.81 15.97
N ASP A 341 11.98 -3.01 17.03
CA ASP A 341 13.23 -2.61 17.69
C ASP A 341 14.29 -3.71 17.69
N SER A 342 15.47 -3.32 17.23
CA SER A 342 16.72 -4.09 17.20
C SER A 342 17.26 -4.43 18.60
N GLY A 343 16.40 -4.84 19.53
CA GLY A 343 16.81 -5.77 20.57
C GLY A 343 17.42 -7.00 19.90
N LYS A 344 18.19 -7.81 20.63
CA LYS A 344 18.76 -9.07 20.14
C LYS A 344 17.64 -10.07 19.79
N LEU A 345 16.92 -9.82 18.70
CA LEU A 345 15.94 -10.73 18.14
C LEU A 345 16.74 -11.96 17.67
N PRO A 346 16.31 -13.17 18.06
CA PRO A 346 17.00 -14.38 17.67
C PRO A 346 17.02 -14.47 16.14
N LYS A 347 18.21 -14.48 15.55
CA LYS A 347 18.41 -14.59 14.09
C LYS A 347 18.09 -15.98 13.55
N LEU A 348 18.03 -16.98 14.44
CA LEU A 348 17.74 -18.36 14.13
C LEU A 348 16.70 -18.86 15.13
N PHE A 349 15.55 -19.28 14.63
CA PHE A 349 14.52 -19.95 15.42
C PHE A 349 14.37 -21.37 14.90
N LEU A 350 14.76 -22.34 15.72
CA LEU A 350 14.60 -23.76 15.41
C LEU A 350 13.30 -24.23 16.08
N PHE A 351 12.41 -24.83 15.31
CA PHE A 351 11.14 -25.37 15.77
C PHE A 351 11.11 -26.88 15.52
N ASP A 352 10.33 -27.60 16.31
CA ASP A 352 10.15 -29.05 16.20
C ASP A 352 11.46 -29.86 16.32
N LEU A 353 12.36 -29.40 17.21
CA LEU A 353 13.57 -30.14 17.53
C LEU A 353 13.20 -31.35 18.39
N GLN A 354 13.29 -32.54 17.81
CA GLN A 354 13.08 -33.80 18.54
C GLN A 354 14.21 -34.02 19.55
N GLU A 355 13.89 -34.71 20.66
CA GLU A 355 14.84 -34.99 21.75
C GLU A 355 16.10 -35.71 21.24
N ASP A 356 15.93 -36.62 20.27
CA ASP A 356 17.01 -37.39 19.67
C ASP A 356 18.01 -36.53 18.88
N HIS A 357 17.58 -35.38 18.35
CA HIS A 357 18.41 -34.48 17.54
C HIS A 357 19.13 -33.41 18.36
N LEU A 358 18.75 -33.23 19.62
CA LEU A 358 19.29 -32.18 20.48
C LEU A 358 20.81 -32.32 20.75
N PRO A 359 21.37 -33.51 21.05
CA PRO A 359 22.79 -33.65 21.35
C PRO A 359 23.70 -33.27 20.17
N ASP A 360 23.34 -33.69 18.96
CA ASP A 360 24.10 -33.42 17.74
C ASP A 360 24.10 -31.94 17.39
N LEU A 361 22.95 -31.28 17.57
CA LEU A 361 22.81 -29.84 17.35
C LEU A 361 23.65 -29.03 18.33
N LEU A 362 23.59 -29.38 19.63
CA LEU A 362 24.38 -28.70 20.66
C LEU A 362 25.87 -28.82 20.39
N THR A 363 26.33 -30.01 19.99
CA THR A 363 27.74 -30.26 19.65
C THR A 363 28.18 -29.44 18.44
N THR A 364 27.36 -29.41 17.39
CA THR A 364 27.65 -28.62 16.17
C THR A 364 27.72 -27.12 16.47
N LEU A 365 26.77 -26.61 17.25
CA LEU A 365 26.72 -25.20 17.62
C LEU A 365 27.84 -24.78 18.58
N ALA A 366 28.23 -25.66 19.50
CA ALA A 366 29.40 -25.46 20.34
C ALA A 366 30.69 -25.38 19.51
N ASN A 367 30.86 -26.27 18.54
CA ASN A 367 32.01 -26.28 17.62
C ASN A 367 32.07 -25.02 16.73
N GLN A 368 30.92 -24.43 16.40
CA GLN A 368 30.84 -23.15 15.67
C GLN A 368 30.95 -21.91 16.57
N GLY A 369 31.23 -22.08 17.88
CA GLY A 369 31.36 -20.98 18.84
C GLY A 369 30.04 -20.26 19.15
N LYS A 370 28.90 -20.90 18.91
CA LYS A 370 27.55 -20.33 19.13
C LYS A 370 26.68 -21.26 19.98
N PRO A 371 27.04 -21.54 21.25
CA PRO A 371 26.26 -22.42 22.11
C PRO A 371 24.83 -21.90 22.31
N ILE A 372 23.85 -22.80 22.31
CA ILE A 372 22.46 -22.44 22.65
C ILE A 372 22.42 -22.07 24.14
N GLN A 373 22.03 -20.83 24.44
CA GLN A 373 21.98 -20.34 25.83
C GLN A 373 20.72 -20.78 26.56
N ASN A 374 19.58 -20.83 25.86
CA ASN A 374 18.28 -21.08 26.48
C ASN A 374 17.58 -22.24 25.79
N LEU A 375 17.72 -23.45 26.33
CA LEU A 375 16.90 -24.59 25.94
C LEU A 375 15.61 -24.57 26.76
N THR A 376 14.47 -24.54 26.08
CA THR A 376 13.16 -24.45 26.72
C THR A 376 12.30 -25.62 26.22
N PRO A 377 11.94 -26.58 27.07
CA PRO A 377 11.13 -27.72 26.64
C PRO A 377 9.75 -27.25 26.23
N TRP A 378 9.20 -27.83 25.15
CA TRP A 378 7.85 -27.55 24.69
C TRP A 378 6.95 -28.74 25.03
N VAL A 379 6.14 -28.60 26.07
CA VAL A 379 5.20 -29.65 26.50
C VAL A 379 3.78 -29.21 26.23
N ARG A 380 2.99 -30.02 25.52
CA ARG A 380 1.57 -29.70 25.31
C ARG A 380 0.73 -30.32 26.43
N GLY A 381 -0.06 -29.50 27.12
CA GLY A 381 -0.97 -29.94 28.18
C GLY A 381 -2.42 -29.55 27.91
N LYS A 382 -3.38 -30.33 28.41
CA LYS A 382 -4.81 -29.98 28.42
C LYS A 382 -5.37 -30.18 29.82
N LEU A 383 -6.26 -29.30 30.24
CA LEU A 383 -6.97 -29.46 31.51
C LEU A 383 -8.04 -30.56 31.36
N ILE A 384 -7.86 -31.68 32.07
CA ILE A 384 -8.75 -32.84 32.00
C ILE A 384 -9.84 -32.76 33.08
N SER A 385 -9.46 -32.45 34.32
CA SER A 385 -10.38 -32.39 35.45
C SER A 385 -10.00 -31.27 36.44
N ILE A 386 -11.00 -30.77 37.16
CA ILE A 386 -10.83 -29.88 38.31
C ILE A 386 -11.48 -30.57 39.51
N LYS A 387 -10.70 -30.78 40.59
CA LYS A 387 -11.17 -31.42 41.82
C LYS A 387 -11.91 -32.76 41.57
N GLY A 388 -11.39 -33.57 40.64
CA GLY A 388 -11.96 -34.89 40.31
C GLY A 388 -13.20 -34.87 39.41
N LYS A 389 -13.74 -33.70 39.04
CA LYS A 389 -14.80 -33.58 38.04
C LYS A 389 -14.23 -33.27 36.66
N LYS A 390 -14.70 -33.97 35.62
CA LYS A 390 -14.29 -33.69 34.24
C LYS A 390 -14.64 -32.25 33.90
N TYR A 391 -13.68 -31.54 33.29
CA TYR A 391 -13.88 -30.12 32.97
C TYR A 391 -15.01 -29.90 31.96
N GLU A 392 -15.25 -30.88 31.09
CA GLU A 392 -16.33 -30.87 30.09
C GLU A 392 -17.73 -30.90 30.72
N GLU A 393 -17.91 -31.59 31.86
CA GLU A 393 -19.20 -31.67 32.59
C GLU A 393 -19.50 -30.41 33.42
N LEU A 394 -18.46 -29.72 33.90
CA LEU A 394 -18.61 -28.44 34.61
C LEU A 394 -19.23 -27.35 33.71
N LYS A 395 -19.02 -27.45 32.39
CA LYS A 395 -19.54 -26.51 31.38
C LYS A 395 -21.07 -26.46 31.30
N GLU A 396 -21.75 -27.56 31.62
CA GLU A 396 -23.21 -27.65 31.50
C GLU A 396 -23.95 -27.23 32.79
N THR A 397 -23.24 -27.18 33.92
CA THR A 397 -23.88 -27.10 35.25
C THR A 397 -23.81 -25.70 35.89
N ASP A 398 -22.76 -24.90 35.63
CA ASP A 398 -22.63 -23.58 36.26
C ASP A 398 -23.53 -22.52 35.60
N ARG A 399 -24.35 -21.81 36.39
CA ARG A 399 -25.15 -20.66 35.90
C ARG A 399 -24.31 -19.42 35.58
N GLU A 400 -22.99 -19.47 35.79
CA GLU A 400 -22.03 -18.38 35.50
C GLU A 400 -21.74 -18.16 34.00
N TYR A 401 -22.40 -18.89 33.08
CA TYR A 401 -22.08 -18.86 31.64
C TYR A 401 -22.85 -17.83 30.79
N GLU A 402 -23.63 -16.91 31.36
CA GLU A 402 -24.39 -15.91 30.58
C GLU A 402 -23.53 -14.72 30.10
N ASN A 403 -22.34 -14.49 30.66
CA ASN A 403 -21.53 -13.30 30.36
C ASN A 403 -20.51 -13.55 29.23
N PRO A 404 -20.51 -12.76 28.12
CA PRO A 404 -19.61 -12.95 26.97
C PRO A 404 -18.10 -12.89 27.30
N ARG A 405 -17.72 -12.10 28.32
CA ARG A 405 -16.32 -12.00 28.76
C ARG A 405 -15.84 -13.28 29.44
N GLU A 406 -16.72 -13.97 30.15
CA GLU A 406 -16.39 -15.19 30.90
C GLU A 406 -16.43 -16.43 30.02
N GLN A 407 -17.29 -16.47 29.00
CA GLN A 407 -17.24 -17.48 27.93
C GLN A 407 -15.88 -17.47 27.23
N ARG A 408 -15.32 -16.29 26.89
CA ARG A 408 -13.96 -16.19 26.31
C ARG A 408 -12.89 -16.75 27.25
N ARG A 409 -12.98 -16.46 28.56
CA ARG A 409 -12.05 -16.98 29.58
C ARG A 409 -12.12 -18.50 29.70
N ASN A 410 -13.31 -19.08 29.60
CA ASN A 410 -13.52 -20.52 29.72
C ASN A 410 -13.16 -21.31 28.46
N SER A 411 -13.40 -20.75 27.26
CA SER A 411 -12.84 -21.28 26.00
C SER A 411 -11.31 -21.28 26.03
N PHE A 412 -10.70 -20.30 26.70
CA PHE A 412 -9.26 -20.23 26.88
C PHE A 412 -8.72 -21.34 27.78
N ARG A 413 -9.52 -21.86 28.73
CA ARG A 413 -9.15 -22.93 29.67
C ARG A 413 -9.29 -24.34 29.08
N ASN A 414 -10.14 -24.52 28.06
CA ASN A 414 -10.39 -25.82 27.44
C ASN A 414 -9.42 -26.18 26.30
N ARG A 415 -8.64 -25.20 25.82
CA ARG A 415 -7.69 -25.41 24.72
C ARG A 415 -6.43 -26.12 25.20
N GLY A 416 -5.73 -26.79 24.29
CA GLY A 416 -4.37 -27.24 24.54
C GLY A 416 -3.44 -26.05 24.80
N PHE A 417 -2.66 -26.14 25.87
CA PHE A 417 -1.64 -25.17 26.24
C PHE A 417 -0.29 -25.68 25.82
N ASN A 418 0.54 -24.80 25.27
CA ASN A 418 1.97 -25.04 25.19
C ASN A 418 2.54 -24.57 26.53
N LEU A 419 3.01 -25.52 27.31
CA LEU A 419 3.65 -25.34 28.59
C LEU A 419 5.15 -25.49 28.38
N SER A 420 5.90 -24.85 29.25
CA SER A 420 7.30 -25.14 29.44
C SER A 420 7.56 -25.25 30.93
N TYR A 421 8.67 -25.87 31.28
CA TYR A 421 9.12 -25.99 32.65
C TYR A 421 10.60 -25.65 32.71
N ARG A 422 11.00 -25.01 33.80
CA ARG A 422 12.39 -24.72 34.12
C ARG A 422 12.52 -24.55 35.63
N ASP A 423 13.70 -24.82 36.13
CA ASP A 423 14.09 -24.74 37.53
C ASP A 423 14.64 -23.36 37.95
N HIS A 424 14.83 -22.44 37.00
CA HIS A 424 15.35 -21.09 37.22
C HIS A 424 14.60 -20.03 36.40
N LEU A 425 14.85 -18.74 36.68
CA LEU A 425 14.35 -17.58 35.91
C LEU A 425 15.40 -17.09 34.91
N LEU A 426 14.98 -16.43 33.83
CA LEU A 426 15.90 -15.73 32.91
C LEU A 426 16.22 -14.36 33.48
N GLU A 427 17.29 -13.73 33.00
CA GLU A 427 17.65 -12.35 33.39
C GLU A 427 16.52 -11.33 33.14
N SER A 428 15.59 -11.64 32.23
CA SER A 428 14.44 -10.80 31.89
C SER A 428 13.17 -11.12 32.69
N GLU A 429 13.20 -12.06 33.63
CA GLU A 429 12.02 -12.56 34.32
C GLU A 429 12.09 -12.32 35.84
N GLU A 430 10.98 -11.85 36.42
CA GLU A 430 10.85 -11.63 37.86
C GLU A 430 9.54 -12.25 38.37
N ILE A 431 9.57 -12.90 39.53
CA ILE A 431 8.36 -13.41 40.19
C ILE A 431 7.71 -12.27 40.96
N ILE A 432 6.65 -11.70 40.38
CA ILE A 432 5.86 -10.63 41.01
C ILE A 432 4.97 -11.18 42.15
N SER A 433 4.49 -12.42 42.02
CA SER A 433 3.63 -13.07 43.02
C SER A 433 3.69 -14.59 42.93
N GLY A 434 3.50 -15.27 44.06
CA GLY A 434 3.54 -16.73 44.16
C GLY A 434 4.92 -17.29 44.50
N ARG A 435 5.07 -18.61 44.38
CA ARG A 435 6.33 -19.33 44.60
C ARG A 435 6.54 -20.28 43.43
N MET A 436 7.79 -20.47 43.01
CA MET A 436 8.11 -21.47 41.99
C MET A 436 7.70 -22.86 42.47
N VAL A 437 7.09 -23.64 41.59
CA VAL A 437 6.61 -24.99 41.91
C VAL A 437 7.81 -25.91 42.13
N ARG A 438 8.04 -26.29 43.39
CA ARG A 438 9.01 -27.33 43.77
C ARG A 438 8.27 -28.66 43.89
N MET A 439 7.98 -29.30 42.77
CA MET A 439 7.49 -30.68 42.75
C MET A 439 8.60 -31.54 42.17
N ASN A 440 8.93 -32.67 42.81
CA ASN A 440 9.70 -33.73 42.16
C ASN A 440 8.80 -34.33 41.08
N TYR A 441 9.06 -34.01 39.82
CA TYR A 441 8.35 -34.59 38.69
C TYR A 441 9.04 -35.90 38.31
N ASP A 442 8.34 -37.02 38.45
CA ASP A 442 8.74 -38.31 37.90
C ASP A 442 8.10 -38.44 36.51
N PRO A 443 8.89 -38.40 35.41
CA PRO A 443 8.36 -38.51 34.06
C PRO A 443 7.73 -39.88 33.74
N ASN A 444 7.90 -40.88 34.61
CA ASN A 444 7.42 -42.25 34.41
C ASN A 444 6.30 -42.70 35.38
N ALA A 445 5.79 -41.81 36.23
CA ALA A 445 4.79 -42.15 37.26
C ALA A 445 3.33 -42.12 36.77
#